data_AF-A0A2I1CYX6-F1
#
_entry.id   AF-A0A2I1CYX6-F1
#
_cell.length_a   1.000
_cell.length_b   1.000
_cell.length_c   1.000
_cell.angle_alpha   90.00
_cell.angle_beta   90.00
_cell.angle_gamma   90.00
#
_symmetry.space_group_name_H-M   'P 1'
#
loop_
_entity.id
_entity.type
_entity.pdbx_description
1 polymer ?
#
loop_
_entity_poly.entity_id
_entity_poly.type
_entity_poly.pdbx_seq_one_letter_code
_entity_poly.pdbx_strand_id
1 'polypeptide(L)'
;MRFFTTTVAIMAGLSASGSAFVIHTYSDEKCEKAVQKDVNIWDSSCADWIDGFKSFKIKTWGGKHQKAYFFAQGGCSSLPGAIDSGYVDSSTHDYKLGECNSYGDTSVNAVNSLAG
;
A
#
# COMPACT_ATOMS: atom_id res chain seq x y z
N MET A 1 -36.86 -1.04 47.44
CA MET A 1 -36.47 -0.92 46.02
C MET A 1 -34.99 -0.61 45.95
N ARG A 2 -34.16 -1.51 45.39
CA ARG A 2 -32.76 -1.24 45.09
C ARG A 2 -32.52 -1.71 43.66
N PHE A 3 -32.56 -0.78 42.72
CA PHE A 3 -32.25 -1.03 41.31
C PHE A 3 -30.73 -0.97 41.17
N PHE A 4 -30.11 -2.11 40.87
CA PHE A 4 -28.72 -2.16 40.43
C PHE A 4 -28.68 -1.75 38.96
N THR A 5 -28.25 -0.53 38.68
CA THR A 5 -27.96 -0.08 37.32
C THR A 5 -26.62 -0.65 36.88
N THR A 6 -26.65 -1.75 36.13
CA THR A 6 -25.47 -2.32 35.47
C THR A 6 -25.12 -1.45 34.27
N THR A 7 -24.12 -0.59 34.39
CA THR A 7 -23.57 0.16 33.26
C THR A 7 -22.77 -0.78 32.37
N VAL A 8 -23.36 -1.16 31.24
CA VAL A 8 -22.64 -1.84 30.14
C VAL A 8 -21.84 -0.76 29.40
N ALA A 9 -20.55 -0.69 29.65
CA ALA A 9 -19.64 0.12 28.85
C ALA A 9 -19.46 -0.57 27.48
N ILE A 10 -20.15 -0.06 26.47
CA ILE A 10 -19.89 -0.43 25.07
C ILE A 10 -18.56 0.25 24.71
N MET A 11 -17.45 -0.48 24.82
CA MET A 11 -16.21 -0.05 24.18
C MET A 11 -16.46 -0.13 22.67
N ALA A 12 -16.77 1.00 22.05
CA ALA A 12 -16.71 1.15 20.62
C ALA A 12 -15.26 0.87 20.21
N GLY A 13 -14.99 -0.36 19.78
CA GLY A 13 -13.72 -0.74 19.22
C GLY A 13 -13.45 0.21 18.06
N LEU A 14 -12.39 0.99 18.19
CA LEU A 14 -11.81 1.74 17.09
C LEU A 14 -11.25 0.70 16.12
N SER A 15 -12.13 0.07 15.32
CA SER A 15 -11.72 -0.67 14.15
C SER A 15 -11.16 0.37 13.20
N ALA A 16 -9.85 0.63 13.28
CA ALA A 16 -9.13 1.13 12.14
C ALA A 16 -9.40 0.09 11.04
N SER A 17 -10.34 0.40 10.16
CA SER A 17 -10.64 -0.41 8.99
C SER A 17 -9.39 -0.36 8.12
N GLY A 18 -8.46 -1.28 8.37
CA GLY A 18 -7.22 -1.40 7.63
C GLY A 18 -7.55 -1.54 6.16
N SER A 19 -7.21 -0.52 5.39
CA SER A 19 -7.40 -0.53 3.95
C SER A 19 -6.13 -1.04 3.28
N ALA A 20 -6.27 -1.82 2.21
CA ALA A 20 -5.15 -2.28 1.41
C ALA A 20 -5.42 -1.94 -0.05
N PHE A 21 -4.38 -1.49 -0.73
CA PHE A 21 -4.37 -1.49 -2.19
C PHE A 21 -3.67 -2.75 -2.68
N VAL A 22 -4.00 -3.16 -3.91
CA VAL A 22 -3.46 -4.39 -4.50
C VAL A 22 -2.62 -4.04 -5.72
N ILE A 23 -1.41 -4.61 -5.81
CA ILE A 23 -0.53 -4.44 -6.97
C ILE A 23 -0.10 -5.75 -7.60
N HIS A 24 0.20 -5.68 -8.90
CA HIS A 24 1.03 -6.64 -9.61
C HIS A 24 2.40 -5.99 -9.83
N THR A 25 3.48 -6.73 -9.57
CA THR A 25 4.86 -6.29 -9.76
C THR A 25 5.52 -7.05 -10.91
N TYR A 26 6.46 -6.41 -11.60
CA TYR A 26 7.08 -6.90 -12.83
C TYR A 26 8.56 -6.58 -12.88
N SER A 27 9.34 -7.49 -13.48
CA SER A 27 10.81 -7.41 -13.57
C SER A 27 11.29 -6.57 -14.75
N ASP A 28 10.39 -6.27 -15.70
CA ASP A 28 10.62 -5.40 -16.84
C ASP A 28 9.94 -4.04 -16.64
N GLU A 29 10.17 -3.12 -17.57
CA GLU A 29 9.62 -1.75 -17.53
C GLU A 29 8.22 -1.63 -18.15
N LYS A 30 7.73 -2.67 -18.82
CA LYS A 30 6.50 -2.63 -19.62
C LYS A 30 5.36 -3.45 -18.99
N CYS A 31 5.56 -3.93 -17.77
CA CYS A 31 4.62 -4.76 -17.04
C CYS A 31 4.24 -6.05 -17.81
N GLU A 32 5.21 -6.73 -18.43
CA GLU A 32 5.03 -7.96 -19.20
C GLU A 32 5.54 -9.21 -18.46
N LYS A 33 6.59 -9.06 -17.64
CA LYS A 33 7.28 -10.16 -16.93
C LYS A 33 6.99 -10.09 -15.44
N ALA A 34 5.84 -10.65 -15.06
CA ALA A 34 5.36 -10.62 -13.67
C ALA A 34 6.36 -11.26 -12.70
N VAL A 35 6.64 -10.55 -11.60
CA VAL A 35 7.38 -11.04 -10.43
C VAL A 35 6.38 -11.61 -9.43
N GLN A 36 5.38 -10.81 -9.06
CA GLN A 36 4.33 -11.23 -8.15
C GLN A 36 3.01 -10.58 -8.51
N LYS A 37 1.90 -11.29 -8.30
CA LYS A 37 0.55 -10.81 -8.57
C LYS A 37 -0.26 -10.78 -7.29
N ASP A 38 -1.27 -9.92 -7.30
CA ASP A 38 -2.27 -9.73 -6.26
C ASP A 38 -1.66 -9.50 -4.86
N VAL A 39 -0.61 -8.68 -4.79
CA VAL A 39 0.05 -8.33 -3.53
C VAL A 39 -0.74 -7.25 -2.82
N ASN A 40 -1.27 -7.58 -1.65
CA ASN A 40 -1.95 -6.64 -0.77
C ASN A 40 -0.92 -5.83 0.02
N ILE A 41 -0.96 -4.51 -0.13
CA ILE A 41 -0.14 -3.57 0.65
C ILE A 41 -1.06 -2.91 1.67
N TRP A 42 -1.03 -3.42 2.89
CA TRP A 42 -1.88 -2.94 3.98
C TRP A 42 -1.42 -1.60 4.50
N ASP A 43 -2.37 -0.79 4.96
CA ASP A 43 -2.07 0.42 5.72
C ASP A 43 -1.12 0.14 6.89
N SER A 44 -0.14 1.03 7.06
CA SER A 44 0.93 0.96 8.06
C SER A 44 1.80 -0.30 7.96
N SER A 45 1.83 -0.95 6.79
CA SER A 45 2.68 -2.12 6.53
C SER A 45 3.79 -1.84 5.52
N CYS A 46 4.80 -2.70 5.56
CA CYS A 46 5.86 -2.77 4.56
C CYS A 46 5.78 -4.12 3.85
N ALA A 47 5.74 -4.09 2.51
CA ALA A 47 5.93 -5.28 1.70
C ALA A 47 7.31 -5.22 1.04
N ASP A 48 8.04 -6.33 1.04
CA ASP A 48 9.39 -6.43 0.50
C ASP A 48 9.48 -7.49 -0.60
N TRP A 49 10.36 -7.28 -1.58
CA TRP A 49 10.68 -8.18 -2.68
C TRP A 49 12.18 -8.45 -2.74
N ILE A 50 12.58 -9.70 -2.57
CA ILE A 50 14.00 -10.12 -2.57
C ILE A 50 14.68 -9.79 -3.91
N ASP A 51 14.01 -10.10 -5.02
CA ASP A 51 14.53 -9.85 -6.38
C ASP A 51 14.19 -8.44 -6.91
N GLY A 52 13.40 -7.69 -6.14
CA GLY A 52 12.83 -6.40 -6.55
C GLY A 52 11.92 -6.45 -7.78
N PHE A 53 11.47 -5.29 -8.21
CA PHE A 53 10.66 -5.09 -9.41
C PHE A 53 10.97 -3.72 -10.05
N LYS A 54 10.79 -3.61 -11.36
CA LYS A 54 11.02 -2.38 -12.13
C LYS A 54 9.74 -1.65 -12.47
N SER A 55 8.63 -2.37 -12.58
CA SER A 55 7.32 -1.76 -12.84
C SER A 55 6.21 -2.44 -12.05
N PHE A 56 5.09 -1.75 -11.90
CA PHE A 56 3.91 -2.27 -11.22
C PHE A 56 2.60 -1.78 -11.86
N LYS A 57 1.52 -2.50 -11.57
CA LYS A 57 0.14 -2.11 -11.90
C LYS A 57 -0.70 -2.15 -10.65
N ILE A 58 -1.47 -1.09 -10.40
CA ILE A 58 -2.49 -1.12 -9.36
C ILE A 58 -3.71 -1.88 -9.88
N LYS A 59 -4.17 -2.85 -9.10
CA LYS A 59 -5.32 -3.70 -9.42
C LYS A 59 -6.56 -3.34 -8.63
N THR A 60 -6.37 -2.90 -7.40
CA THR A 60 -7.45 -2.51 -6.51
C THR A 60 -7.01 -1.28 -5.75
N TRP A 61 -7.91 -0.30 -5.66
CA TRP A 61 -7.66 0.89 -4.88
C TRP A 61 -7.55 0.59 -3.40
N GLY A 62 -6.73 1.41 -2.76
CA GLY A 62 -6.65 1.50 -1.32
C GLY A 62 -7.85 2.21 -0.70
N GLY A 63 -7.74 2.45 0.60
CA GLY A 63 -8.67 3.31 1.32
C GLY A 63 -8.56 4.76 0.87
N LYS A 64 -9.47 5.58 1.39
CA LYS A 64 -9.46 7.03 1.14
C LYS A 64 -8.12 7.64 1.60
N HIS A 65 -7.52 8.48 0.76
CA HIS A 65 -6.20 9.10 1.02
C HIS A 65 -5.07 8.12 1.33
N GLN A 66 -5.17 6.87 0.87
CA GLN A 66 -4.08 5.92 1.00
C GLN A 66 -2.96 6.29 0.03
N LYS A 67 -1.73 6.41 0.56
CA LYS A 67 -0.54 6.80 -0.19
C LYS A 67 0.49 5.68 -0.14
N ALA A 68 1.04 5.33 -1.31
CA ALA A 68 2.12 4.38 -1.45
C ALA A 68 3.48 5.11 -1.44
N TYR A 69 4.48 4.47 -0.86
CA TYR A 69 5.87 4.91 -0.86
C TYR A 69 6.75 3.76 -1.33
N PHE A 70 7.58 4.00 -2.34
CA PHE A 70 8.39 2.98 -3.01
C PHE A 70 9.87 3.19 -2.67
N PHE A 71 10.59 2.11 -2.36
CA PHE A 71 11.99 2.15 -1.93
C PHE A 71 12.85 1.24 -2.78
N ALA A 72 14.05 1.71 -3.15
CA ALA A 72 15.03 0.90 -3.89
C ALA A 72 15.95 0.08 -2.97
N GLN A 73 16.20 0.56 -1.74
CA GLN A 73 17.08 -0.07 -0.76
C GLN A 73 16.61 0.23 0.67
N GLY A 74 16.91 -0.68 1.61
CA GLY A 74 16.72 -0.42 3.05
C GLY A 74 15.33 -0.68 3.62
N GLY A 75 14.41 -1.28 2.84
CA GLY A 75 13.04 -1.54 3.27
C GLY A 75 12.26 -0.25 3.59
N CYS A 76 11.15 -0.37 4.30
CA CYS A 76 10.31 0.79 4.67
C CYS A 76 10.77 1.51 5.97
N SER A 77 12.07 1.58 6.21
CA SER A 77 12.63 2.06 7.48
C SER A 77 12.50 3.57 7.70
N SER A 78 12.37 4.37 6.64
CA SER A 78 12.24 5.83 6.72
C SER A 78 11.54 6.38 5.47
N LEU A 79 10.35 6.98 5.61
CA LEU A 79 9.57 7.52 4.48
C LEU A 79 10.34 8.54 3.62
N PRO A 80 11.15 9.46 4.18
CA PRO A 80 12.00 10.35 3.37
C PRO A 80 13.00 9.63 2.45
N GLY A 81 13.29 8.35 2.70
CA GLY A 81 14.12 7.52 1.83
C GLY A 81 13.40 6.91 0.63
N ALA A 82 12.09 7.17 0.47
CA ALA A 82 11.33 6.69 -0.68
C ALA A 82 11.82 7.36 -1.96
N ILE A 83 12.00 6.57 -3.01
CA ILE A 83 12.39 7.06 -4.34
C ILE A 83 11.19 7.66 -5.09
N ASP A 84 9.98 7.24 -4.72
CA ASP A 84 8.73 7.70 -5.30
C ASP A 84 7.59 7.53 -4.29
N SER A 85 6.56 8.35 -4.43
CA SER A 85 5.34 8.23 -3.64
C SER A 85 4.15 8.84 -4.35
N GLY A 86 2.97 8.28 -4.16
CA GLY A 86 1.75 8.80 -4.76
C GLY A 86 0.50 8.17 -4.17
N TYR A 87 -0.62 8.88 -4.30
CA TYR A 87 -1.92 8.40 -3.84
C TYR A 87 -2.40 7.21 -4.67
N VAL A 88 -2.76 6.15 -3.96
CA VAL A 88 -3.28 4.88 -4.47
C VAL A 88 -4.74 4.71 -4.06
N ASP A 89 -5.48 5.81 -4.17
CA ASP A 89 -6.89 5.91 -3.82
C ASP A 89 -7.75 6.35 -5.02
N SER A 90 -9.06 6.18 -4.92
CA SER A 90 -10.03 6.52 -5.95
C SER A 90 -10.46 7.99 -5.98
N SER A 91 -9.82 8.87 -5.23
CA SER A 91 -10.19 10.29 -5.06
C SER A 91 -9.15 11.23 -5.64
N THR A 92 -7.86 10.96 -5.42
CA THR A 92 -6.74 11.84 -5.76
C THR A 92 -6.11 11.45 -7.09
N HIS A 93 -6.10 10.14 -7.41
CA HIS A 93 -5.73 9.59 -8.73
C HIS A 93 -4.29 9.88 -9.21
N ASP A 94 -3.31 9.98 -8.30
CA ASP A 94 -1.89 10.12 -8.71
C ASP A 94 -1.45 8.93 -9.55
N TYR A 95 -1.81 7.72 -9.11
CA TYR A 95 -1.74 6.53 -9.93
C TYR A 95 -3.13 6.20 -10.50
N LYS A 96 -3.18 5.29 -11.49
CA LYS A 96 -4.44 4.76 -12.05
C LYS A 96 -4.49 3.24 -12.02
N LEU A 97 -5.71 2.68 -11.93
CA LEU A 97 -5.92 1.24 -12.04
C LEU A 97 -5.50 0.73 -13.41
N GLY A 98 -4.76 -0.37 -13.42
CA GLY A 98 -4.30 -1.06 -14.63
C GLY A 98 -3.20 -0.34 -15.40
N GLU A 99 -2.87 0.90 -15.05
CA GLU A 99 -1.76 1.65 -15.65
C GLU A 99 -0.43 1.04 -15.22
N CYS A 100 0.47 0.88 -16.19
CA CYS A 100 1.83 0.39 -15.94
C CYS A 100 2.69 1.57 -15.49
N ASN A 101 3.14 1.51 -14.25
CA ASN A 101 4.05 2.51 -13.68
C ASN A 101 5.44 1.90 -13.62
N SER A 102 6.42 2.58 -14.20
CA SER A 102 7.77 2.07 -14.39
C SER A 102 8.79 3.00 -13.75
N TYR A 103 9.80 2.40 -13.13
CA TYR A 103 10.96 3.08 -12.56
C TYR A 103 12.19 3.01 -13.46
N GLY A 104 12.00 2.64 -14.73
CA GLY A 104 13.08 2.41 -15.69
C GLY A 104 14.02 1.31 -15.18
N ASP A 105 15.32 1.60 -15.18
CA ASP A 105 16.34 0.67 -14.70
C ASP A 105 16.43 0.55 -13.18
N THR A 106 15.70 1.37 -12.42
CA THR A 106 15.70 1.33 -10.96
C THR A 106 14.88 0.15 -10.47
N SER A 107 15.49 -0.70 -9.63
CA SER A 107 14.78 -1.79 -8.96
C SER A 107 14.21 -1.31 -7.62
N VAL A 108 12.91 -1.47 -7.45
CA VAL A 108 12.19 -1.26 -6.18
C VAL A 108 12.14 -2.58 -5.43
N ASN A 109 12.47 -2.54 -4.15
CA ASN A 109 12.49 -3.72 -3.31
C ASN A 109 11.54 -3.64 -2.11
N ALA A 110 10.96 -2.48 -1.83
CA ALA A 110 9.97 -2.35 -0.77
C ALA A 110 8.90 -1.30 -1.09
N VAL A 111 7.70 -1.53 -0.55
CA VAL A 111 6.55 -0.63 -0.65
C VAL A 111 5.89 -0.48 0.71
N ASN A 112 5.79 0.76 1.18
CA ASN A 112 5.01 1.12 2.36
C ASN A 112 3.66 1.73 1.92
N SER A 113 2.65 1.58 2.78
CA SER A 113 1.36 2.22 2.61
C SER A 113 0.94 2.95 3.86
N LEU A 114 0.44 4.18 3.72
CA LEU A 114 -0.16 4.94 4.81
C LEU A 114 -1.50 5.53 4.38
N ALA A 115 -2.54 5.31 5.16
CA ALA A 115 -3.82 6.01 5.04
C ALA A 115 -3.85 7.25 5.95
N GLY A 116 -4.51 8.31 5.49
CA GLY A 116 -4.64 9.61 6.18
C GLY A 116 -6.08 10.06 6.38
#